data_AF-A0A928VE24-F1
#
_entry.id   AF-A0A928VE24-F1
#
_cell.length_a   1.000
_cell.length_b   1.000
_cell.length_c   1.000
_cell.angle_alpha   90.00
_cell.angle_beta   90.00
_cell.angle_gamma   90.00
#
_symmetry.space_group_name_H-M   'P 1'
#
loop_
_entity.id
_entity.type
_entity.pdbx_description
1 polymer ?
#
loop_
_entity_poly.entity_id
_entity_poly.type
_entity_poly.pdbx_seq_one_letter_code
_entity_poly.pdbx_strand_id
1 'polypeptide(L)'
;VQNGLTIYHTGDTDVFADMSLIPQFRKVSVMLACIGDHFTMGPKRAATAVNYVKPDLVIPMHFGTFPALTGTPQAFQAELDRQKVRTKLQVMKVGQTVQL
;
A
#
# COMPACT_ATOMS: atom_id res chain seq x y z
N VAL A 1 -19.28 -0.04 15.14
CA VAL A 1 -19.76 -0.56 13.83
C VAL A 1 -19.42 -2.04 13.77
N GLN A 2 -20.41 -2.93 13.93
CA GLN A 2 -20.20 -4.35 13.59
C GLN A 2 -20.00 -4.44 12.06
N ASN A 3 -19.01 -5.21 11.61
CA ASN A 3 -18.63 -5.35 10.19
C ASN A 3 -18.18 -4.06 9.48
N GLY A 4 -17.60 -3.10 10.23
CA GLY A 4 -17.02 -1.89 9.63
C GLY A 4 -15.75 -2.15 8.82
N LEU A 5 -15.48 -1.27 7.87
CA LEU A 5 -14.24 -1.23 7.08
C LEU A 5 -13.00 -1.26 7.98
N THR A 6 -11.98 -2.00 7.55
CA THR A 6 -10.67 -2.00 8.19
C THR A 6 -9.69 -1.24 7.31
N ILE A 7 -9.23 -0.09 7.78
CA ILE A 7 -8.22 0.73 7.10
C ILE A 7 -6.89 0.53 7.81
N TYR A 8 -5.86 0.13 7.06
CA TYR A 8 -4.50 0.02 7.54
C TYR A 8 -3.63 1.12 6.91
N HIS A 9 -3.32 2.13 7.70
CA HIS A 9 -2.29 3.11 7.36
C HIS A 9 -0.93 2.57 7.81
N THR A 10 -0.05 2.25 6.86
CA THR A 10 1.26 1.66 7.18
C THR A 10 2.16 2.56 8.01
N GLY A 11 2.02 3.88 7.83
CA GLY A 11 2.98 4.85 8.33
C GLY A 11 4.29 4.76 7.55
N ASP A 12 5.29 5.52 7.97
CA ASP A 12 6.63 5.42 7.39
C ASP A 12 7.32 4.17 7.94
N THR A 13 7.45 3.18 7.07
CA THR A 13 8.06 1.89 7.38
C THR A 13 8.65 1.28 6.11
N ASP A 14 9.54 0.29 6.29
CA ASP A 14 9.87 -0.65 5.22
C ASP A 14 9.04 -1.93 5.36
N VAL A 15 9.10 -2.83 4.38
CA VAL A 15 8.47 -4.14 4.49
C VAL A 15 9.13 -4.93 5.64
N PHE A 16 8.30 -5.49 6.52
CA PHE A 16 8.73 -6.37 7.60
C PHE A 16 7.84 -7.61 7.68
N ALA A 17 8.40 -8.73 8.14
CA ALA A 17 7.75 -10.04 8.07
C ALA A 17 6.41 -10.10 8.84
N ASP A 18 6.29 -9.38 9.96
CA ASP A 18 5.07 -9.38 10.78
C ASP A 18 3.86 -8.73 10.10
N MET A 19 4.04 -8.00 8.98
CA MET A 19 2.90 -7.59 8.16
C MET A 19 2.07 -8.79 7.66
N SER A 20 2.66 -9.98 7.57
CA SER A 20 1.96 -11.23 7.22
C SER A 20 1.06 -11.78 8.33
N LEU A 21 1.22 -11.29 9.57
CA LEU A 21 0.37 -11.64 10.69
C LEU A 21 -0.95 -10.86 10.68
N ILE A 22 -0.95 -9.64 10.12
CA ILE A 22 -2.12 -8.76 10.06
C ILE A 22 -3.38 -9.45 9.54
N PRO A 23 -3.39 -10.12 8.37
CA PRO A 23 -4.59 -10.77 7.85
C PRO A 23 -5.08 -11.95 8.69
N GLN A 24 -4.26 -12.48 9.60
CA GLN A 24 -4.66 -13.56 10.52
C GLN A 24 -5.58 -13.04 11.64
N PHE A 25 -5.46 -11.76 11.99
CA PHE A 25 -6.30 -11.13 13.02
C PHE A 25 -7.48 -10.36 12.42
N ARG A 26 -7.30 -9.74 11.25
CA ARG A 26 -8.35 -8.93 10.63
C ARG A 26 -8.16 -8.79 9.12
N LYS A 27 -9.23 -9.00 8.36
CA LYS A 27 -9.25 -8.69 6.92
C LYS A 27 -9.12 -7.18 6.71
N VAL A 28 -8.10 -6.75 5.95
CA VAL A 28 -7.89 -5.35 5.59
C VAL A 28 -8.69 -5.01 4.34
N SER A 29 -9.58 -4.02 4.45
CA SER A 29 -10.37 -3.53 3.32
C SER A 29 -9.54 -2.56 2.48
N VAL A 30 -8.84 -1.64 3.14
CA VAL A 30 -8.01 -0.61 2.50
C VAL A 30 -6.66 -0.53 3.17
N MET A 31 -5.59 -0.60 2.37
CA MET A 31 -4.23 -0.33 2.82
C MET A 31 -3.71 0.96 2.19
N LEU A 32 -3.18 1.86 3.02
CA LEU A 32 -2.44 3.04 2.57
C LEU A 32 -0.95 2.72 2.67
N ALA A 33 -0.27 2.62 1.52
CA ALA A 33 1.10 2.12 1.43
C ALA A 33 2.06 3.21 0.94
N CYS A 34 3.11 3.50 1.73
CA CYS A 34 4.21 4.35 1.27
C CYS A 34 4.92 3.68 0.08
N ILE A 35 5.19 4.44 -0.98
CA ILE A 35 5.90 3.94 -2.16
C ILE A 35 7.09 4.81 -2.58
N GLY A 36 7.47 5.81 -1.77
CA GLY A 36 8.45 6.83 -2.14
C GLY A 36 9.89 6.36 -2.23
N ASP A 37 10.21 5.14 -1.77
CA ASP A 37 11.58 4.67 -1.58
C ASP A 37 12.31 5.53 -0.52
N HIS A 38 13.63 5.70 -0.61
CA HIS A 38 14.55 6.52 0.22
C HIS A 38 14.34 6.48 1.76
N PHE A 39 13.24 7.01 2.28
CA PHE A 39 12.87 6.97 3.71
C PHE A 39 11.88 5.84 4.07
N THR A 40 11.23 5.22 3.09
CA THR A 40 10.15 4.23 3.26
C THR A 40 10.30 3.09 2.23
N MET A 41 9.29 2.23 2.11
CA MET A 41 9.20 1.29 0.99
C MET A 41 9.26 2.00 -0.37
N GLY A 42 10.06 1.45 -1.29
CA GLY A 42 9.91 1.68 -2.72
C GLY A 42 8.84 0.77 -3.33
N PRO A 43 8.48 0.95 -4.61
CA PRO A 43 7.41 0.19 -5.28
C PRO A 43 7.50 -1.33 -5.13
N LYS A 44 8.72 -1.90 -5.25
CA LYS A 44 8.96 -3.34 -5.10
C LYS A 44 8.66 -3.84 -3.69
N ARG A 45 9.16 -3.13 -2.67
CA ARG A 45 8.98 -3.50 -1.26
C ARG A 45 7.52 -3.29 -0.81
N ALA A 46 6.88 -2.23 -1.31
CA ALA A 46 5.45 -1.99 -1.10
C ALA A 46 4.58 -3.12 -1.69
N ALA A 47 4.90 -3.62 -2.88
CA ALA A 47 4.15 -4.75 -3.45
C ALA A 47 4.30 -6.03 -2.62
N THR A 48 5.49 -6.27 -2.04
CA THR A 48 5.69 -7.37 -1.08
C THR A 48 4.87 -7.18 0.19
N ALA A 49 4.83 -5.96 0.74
CA ALA A 49 3.98 -5.64 1.90
C ALA A 49 2.49 -5.87 1.61
N VAL A 50 2.01 -5.47 0.43
CA VAL A 50 0.63 -5.75 0.00
C VAL A 50 0.38 -7.25 -0.12
N ASN A 51 1.34 -8.03 -0.61
CA ASN A 51 1.21 -9.49 -0.68
C ASN A 51 1.11 -10.14 0.72
N TYR A 52 1.77 -9.56 1.72
CA TYR A 52 1.66 -10.01 3.11
C TYR A 52 0.31 -9.63 3.72
N VAL A 53 -0.14 -8.40 3.53
CA VAL A 53 -1.36 -7.87 4.14
C VAL A 53 -2.63 -8.35 3.42
N LYS A 54 -2.56 -8.58 2.11
CA LYS A 54 -3.66 -8.98 1.22
C LYS A 54 -4.92 -8.09 1.32
N PRO A 55 -4.79 -6.75 1.17
CA PRO A 55 -5.93 -5.85 1.23
C PRO A 55 -6.82 -5.96 -0.03
N ASP A 56 -8.11 -5.69 0.11
CA ASP A 56 -9.02 -5.62 -1.06
C ASP A 56 -8.64 -4.43 -1.99
N LEU A 57 -8.27 -3.29 -1.40
CA LEU A 57 -7.83 -2.06 -2.06
C LEU A 57 -6.49 -1.58 -1.48
N VAL A 58 -5.56 -1.16 -2.34
CA VAL A 58 -4.36 -0.42 -1.96
C VAL A 58 -4.36 0.96 -2.59
N ILE A 59 -4.04 1.97 -1.77
CA ILE A 59 -3.85 3.36 -2.20
C ILE A 59 -2.38 3.73 -1.92
N PRO A 60 -1.58 4.07 -2.94
CA PRO A 60 -0.21 4.50 -2.74
C PRO A 60 -0.17 5.92 -2.15
N MET A 61 0.77 6.15 -1.24
CA MET A 61 1.03 7.45 -0.61
C MET A 61 2.53 7.69 -0.44
N HIS A 62 2.90 8.83 0.13
CA HIS A 62 4.28 9.17 0.48
C HIS A 62 5.26 9.03 -0.69
N PHE A 63 4.92 9.63 -1.84
CA PHE A 63 5.77 9.64 -3.04
C PHE A 63 5.65 10.99 -3.76
N GLY A 64 6.68 11.36 -4.54
CA GLY A 64 6.63 12.53 -5.43
C GLY A 64 6.53 13.91 -4.74
N THR A 65 6.61 13.98 -3.41
CA THR A 65 6.62 15.27 -2.67
C THR A 65 7.98 15.96 -2.71
N PHE A 66 9.07 15.19 -2.80
CA PHE A 66 10.44 15.70 -2.92
C PHE A 66 11.21 14.91 -3.99
N PRO A 67 12.28 15.48 -4.60
CA PRO A 67 13.07 14.79 -5.63
C PRO A 67 13.66 13.44 -5.19
N ALA A 68 13.93 13.26 -3.90
CA ALA A 68 14.44 12.00 -3.36
C ALA A 68 13.40 10.86 -3.35
N LEU A 69 12.09 11.18 -3.42
CA LEU A 69 11.02 10.19 -3.41
C LEU A 69 10.69 9.74 -4.83
N THR A 70 11.50 8.83 -5.35
CA THR A 70 11.52 8.45 -6.77
C THR A 70 10.45 7.44 -7.18
N GLY A 71 9.79 6.80 -6.21
CA GLY A 71 8.76 5.81 -6.52
C GLY A 71 7.53 6.42 -7.19
N THR A 72 6.90 5.63 -8.07
CA THR A 72 5.74 6.07 -8.86
C THR A 72 4.61 5.04 -8.79
N PRO A 73 3.34 5.45 -8.90
CA PRO A 73 2.23 4.53 -8.99
C PRO A 73 2.33 3.54 -10.16
N GLN A 74 2.93 3.96 -11.28
CA GLN A 74 3.17 3.10 -12.45
C GLN A 74 4.17 1.99 -12.13
N ALA A 75 5.29 2.34 -11.49
CA ALA A 75 6.25 1.33 -11.03
C ALA A 75 5.61 0.40 -10.00
N PHE A 76 4.76 0.94 -9.12
CA PHE A 76 4.05 0.13 -8.13
C PHE A 76 3.06 -0.85 -8.76
N GLN A 77 2.27 -0.42 -9.74
CA GLN A 77 1.41 -1.32 -10.51
C GLN A 77 2.22 -2.45 -11.18
N ALA A 78 3.32 -2.11 -11.85
CA ALA A 78 4.19 -3.09 -12.49
C ALA A 78 4.75 -4.12 -11.49
N GLU A 79 5.05 -3.69 -10.27
CA GLU A 79 5.52 -4.54 -9.19
C GLU A 79 4.44 -5.46 -8.62
N LEU A 80 3.21 -4.96 -8.46
CA LEU A 80 2.04 -5.77 -8.08
C LEU A 80 1.80 -6.87 -9.12
N ASP A 81 1.85 -6.53 -10.41
CA ASP A 81 1.67 -7.48 -11.50
C ASP A 81 2.79 -8.51 -11.55
N ARG A 82 4.06 -8.06 -11.45
CA ARG A 82 5.23 -8.95 -11.45
C ARG A 82 5.21 -9.95 -10.30
N GLN A 83 4.78 -9.51 -9.12
CA GLN A 83 4.67 -10.35 -7.92
C GLN A 83 3.35 -11.13 -7.85
N LYS A 84 2.47 -10.99 -8.87
CA LYS A 84 1.15 -11.65 -8.96
C LYS A 84 0.25 -11.34 -7.76
N VAL A 85 0.36 -10.13 -7.22
CA VAL A 85 -0.39 -9.68 -6.06
C VAL A 85 -1.80 -9.30 -6.48
N ARG A 86 -2.81 -9.94 -5.89
CA ARG A 86 -4.22 -9.66 -6.17
C ARG A 86 -4.74 -8.60 -5.21
N THR A 87 -4.82 -7.37 -5.68
CA THR A 87 -5.47 -6.25 -4.98
C THR A 87 -5.93 -5.22 -6.02
N LYS A 88 -6.90 -4.38 -5.69
CA LYS A 88 -7.23 -3.22 -6.52
C LYS A 88 -6.27 -2.07 -6.18
N LEU A 89 -5.50 -1.60 -7.15
CA LEU A 89 -4.75 -0.33 -7.00
C LEU A 89 -5.70 0.84 -7.27
N GLN A 90 -5.72 1.82 -6.38
CA GLN A 90 -6.39 3.10 -6.62
C GLN A 90 -5.45 4.27 -6.31
N VAL A 91 -5.02 4.94 -7.37
CA VAL A 91 -4.22 6.16 -7.27
C VAL A 91 -5.13 7.35 -6.96
N MET A 92 -4.78 8.13 -5.95
CA MET A 92 -5.53 9.32 -5.55
C MET A 92 -4.67 10.58 -5.71
N LYS A 93 -5.33 11.69 -6.02
CA LYS A 93 -4.73 13.03 -5.99
C LYS A 93 -4.91 13.66 -4.61
N VAL A 94 -4.03 14.59 -4.24
CA VAL A 94 -4.19 15.39 -3.00
C VAL A 94 -5.55 16.10 -3.03
N GLY A 95 -6.32 15.97 -1.94
CA GLY A 95 -7.67 16.52 -1.82
C GLY A 95 -8.78 15.66 -2.44
N GLN A 96 -8.46 14.58 -3.14
CA GLN A 96 -9.46 13.63 -3.65
C GLN A 96 -10.05 12.79 -2.51
N THR A 97 -11.35 12.53 -2.55
CA THR A 97 -12.03 11.59 -1.67
C THR A 97 -12.38 10.29 -2.39
N VAL A 98 -12.60 9.22 -1.63
CA VAL A 98 -13.03 7.91 -2.12
C VAL A 98 -14.23 7.44 -1.30
N GLN A 99 -15.22 6.85 -1.96
CA GLN A 99 -16.28 6.07 -1.31
C GLN A 99 -15.82 4.61 -1.19
N LEU A 100 -15.95 4.06 0.01
CA LEU A 100 -15.47 2.73 0.41
C LEU A 100 -16.64 1.85 0.86
#